data_AF-A0A535W830-F1
#
_entry.id   AF-A0A535W830-F1
#
_cell.length_a   1.000
_cell.length_b   1.000
_cell.length_c   1.000
_cell.angle_alpha   90.00
_cell.angle_beta   90.00
_cell.angle_gamma   90.00
#
_symmetry.space_group_name_H-M   'P 1'
#
loop_
_entity.id
_entity.type
_entity.pdbx_description
1 polymer ?
#
loop_
_entity_poly.entity_id
_entity_poly.type
_entity_poly.pdbx_seq_one_letter_code
_entity_poly.pdbx_strand_id
1 'polypeptide(L)'
;STLQSDAQRRDNYIQQHTLQTDTYPDATFVSVSTQGLPASYADGQTVHFQLTGNLTMHGTTNKEVFDVQGKVVGNTITGTATSTIYMTDFGIEPPNLAHIAIAQNKVVITLTFTATAA
;
A
#
# COMPACT_ATOMS: atom_id res chain seq x y z
N SER A 1 15.33 -3.33 5.91
CA SER A 1 14.45 -3.10 4.76
C SER A 1 14.04 -4.44 4.15
N THR A 2 12.75 -4.67 3.92
CA THR A 2 12.19 -5.89 3.27
C THR A 2 11.90 -5.67 1.78
N LEU A 3 12.37 -4.56 1.21
CA LEU A 3 12.15 -4.21 -0.18
C LEU A 3 12.89 -5.16 -1.11
N GLN A 4 12.14 -5.79 -2.02
CA GLN A 4 12.67 -6.72 -3.01
C GLN A 4 12.03 -6.44 -4.37
N SER A 5 12.86 -6.45 -5.40
CA SER A 5 12.43 -6.40 -6.79
C SER A 5 13.22 -7.42 -7.61
N ASP A 6 12.98 -7.52 -8.93
CA ASP A 6 13.72 -8.47 -9.80
C ASP A 6 15.23 -8.22 -9.93
N ALA A 7 15.75 -7.09 -9.41
CA ALA A 7 17.14 -6.69 -9.58
C ALA A 7 17.71 -6.06 -8.31
N GLN A 8 18.70 -6.72 -7.70
CA GLN A 8 19.37 -6.25 -6.49
C GLN A 8 19.97 -4.84 -6.60
N ARG A 9 20.44 -4.43 -7.79
CA ARG A 9 20.92 -3.06 -8.02
C ARG A 9 19.79 -2.03 -7.90
N ARG A 10 18.58 -2.38 -8.36
CA ARG A 10 17.40 -1.51 -8.24
C ARG A 10 16.94 -1.41 -6.79
N ASP A 11 17.01 -2.52 -6.05
CA ASP A 11 16.68 -2.53 -4.62
C ASP A 11 17.59 -1.57 -3.85
N ASN A 12 18.90 -1.67 -4.04
CA ASN A 12 19.86 -0.77 -3.40
C ASN A 12 19.63 0.70 -3.78
N TYR A 13 19.34 0.98 -5.06
CA TYR A 13 19.06 2.35 -5.52
C TYR A 13 17.81 2.92 -4.86
N ILE A 14 16.70 2.17 -4.86
CA ILE A 14 15.42 2.60 -4.26
C ILE A 14 15.56 2.81 -2.76
N GLN A 15 16.26 1.89 -2.06
CA GLN A 15 16.48 1.99 -0.61
C GLN A 15 17.25 3.26 -0.24
N GLN A 16 18.28 3.63 -1.00
CA GLN A 16 19.16 4.76 -0.67
C GLN A 16 18.66 6.11 -1.20
N HIS A 17 18.07 6.14 -2.40
CA HIS A 17 17.83 7.39 -3.14
C HIS A 17 16.35 7.73 -3.34
N THR A 18 15.44 6.76 -3.16
CA THR A 18 14.01 6.99 -3.39
C THR A 18 13.23 6.93 -2.08
N LEU A 19 13.18 5.77 -1.43
CA LEU A 19 12.41 5.58 -0.20
C LEU A 19 13.22 5.93 1.05
N GLN A 20 14.55 5.98 0.95
CA GLN A 20 15.45 6.30 2.06
C GLN A 20 15.16 5.44 3.30
N THR A 21 15.09 4.12 3.12
CA THR A 21 14.61 3.19 4.16
C THR A 21 15.50 3.12 5.40
N ASP A 22 16.71 3.68 5.35
CA ASP A 22 17.56 3.87 6.53
C ASP A 22 17.04 5.00 7.44
N THR A 23 16.38 6.01 6.86
CA THR A 23 15.76 7.15 7.57
C THR A 23 14.27 6.91 7.82
N TYR A 24 13.56 6.31 6.87
CA TYR A 24 12.13 6.02 6.92
C TYR A 24 11.91 4.50 6.77
N PRO A 25 12.13 3.73 7.84
CA PRO A 25 12.15 2.27 7.75
C PRO A 25 10.78 1.67 7.44
N ASP A 26 9.71 2.35 7.85
CA ASP A 26 8.35 1.84 7.80
C ASP A 26 7.43 2.79 7.02
N ALA A 27 6.51 2.19 6.27
CA ALA A 27 5.28 2.82 5.82
C ALA A 27 4.13 2.32 6.70
N THR A 28 3.29 3.23 7.20
CA THR A 28 2.20 2.89 8.12
C THR A 28 0.86 3.34 7.57
N PHE A 29 -0.17 2.53 7.78
CA PHE A 29 -1.54 2.89 7.44
C PHE A 29 -2.44 2.72 8.66
N VAL A 30 -3.17 3.77 9.03
CA VAL A 30 -4.12 3.77 10.14
C VAL A 30 -5.51 4.00 9.57
N SER A 31 -6.40 3.01 9.71
CA SER A 31 -7.78 3.11 9.25
C SER A 31 -8.57 4.15 10.05
N VAL A 32 -9.43 4.89 9.36
CA VAL A 32 -10.27 5.94 9.95
C VAL A 32 -11.76 5.61 9.76
N SER A 33 -12.16 5.15 8.58
CA SER A 33 -13.55 4.80 8.30
C SER A 33 -13.68 3.84 7.11
N THR A 34 -14.85 3.21 7.01
CA THR A 34 -15.23 2.37 5.89
C THR A 34 -16.49 2.89 5.22
N GLN A 35 -16.57 2.78 3.90
CA GLN A 35 -17.79 3.06 3.12
C GLN A 35 -18.16 1.83 2.30
N GLY A 36 -19.44 1.44 2.32
CA GLY A 36 -19.93 0.28 1.57
C GLY A 36 -19.65 -1.09 2.20
N LEU A 37 -18.99 -1.13 3.37
CA LEU A 37 -18.83 -2.38 4.13
C LEU A 37 -20.21 -2.80 4.68
N PRO A 38 -20.69 -4.01 4.37
CA PRO A 38 -21.99 -4.45 4.84
C PRO A 38 -21.94 -4.75 6.35
N ALA A 39 -23.03 -4.48 7.04
CA ALA A 39 -23.15 -4.74 8.49
C ALA A 39 -23.12 -6.25 8.84
N SER A 40 -23.38 -7.11 7.85
CA SER A 40 -23.28 -8.56 7.97
C SER A 40 -22.87 -9.18 6.63
N TYR A 41 -22.27 -10.35 6.68
CA TYR A 41 -21.88 -11.15 5.52
C TYR A 41 -22.09 -12.63 5.82
N ALA A 42 -22.32 -13.43 4.79
CA ALA A 42 -22.28 -14.88 4.91
C ALA A 42 -20.83 -15.39 4.88
N ASP A 43 -20.57 -16.53 5.52
CA ASP A 43 -19.26 -17.17 5.43
C ASP A 43 -18.90 -17.49 3.97
N GLY A 44 -17.67 -17.16 3.57
CA GLY A 44 -17.19 -17.25 2.19
C GLY A 44 -17.68 -16.16 1.25
N GLN A 45 -18.58 -15.26 1.67
CA GLN A 45 -19.06 -14.16 0.83
C GLN A 45 -17.93 -13.14 0.58
N THR A 46 -17.69 -12.84 -0.69
CA THR A 46 -16.84 -11.71 -1.09
C THR A 46 -17.60 -10.40 -0.91
N VAL A 47 -17.00 -9.46 -0.20
CA VAL A 47 -17.49 -8.09 -0.01
C VAL A 47 -16.53 -7.10 -0.66
N HIS A 48 -17.09 -5.97 -1.07
CA HIS A 48 -16.38 -4.85 -1.67
C HIS A 48 -16.69 -3.60 -0.89
N PHE A 49 -15.68 -2.86 -0.47
CA PHE A 49 -15.85 -1.62 0.29
C PHE A 49 -14.64 -0.71 0.13
N GLN A 50 -14.83 0.56 0.47
CA GLN A 50 -13.74 1.52 0.54
C GLN A 50 -13.26 1.67 1.98
N LEU A 51 -11.95 1.61 2.18
CA LEU A 51 -11.28 1.82 3.45
C LEU A 51 -10.52 3.14 3.39
N THR A 52 -10.99 4.13 4.13
CA THR A 52 -10.32 5.42 4.26
C THR A 52 -9.39 5.38 5.47
N GLY A 53 -8.17 5.88 5.32
CA GLY A 53 -7.22 5.97 6.41
C GLY A 53 -6.10 6.97 6.15
N ASN A 54 -5.21 7.10 7.15
CA ASN A 54 -4.01 7.92 7.06
C ASN A 54 -2.84 7.04 6.67
N LEU A 55 -2.29 7.25 5.48
CA LEU A 55 -1.07 6.62 5.00
C LEU A 55 0.12 7.51 5.32
N THR A 56 1.13 6.97 5.98
CA THR A 56 2.42 7.63 6.20
C THR A 56 3.49 6.92 5.40
N MET A 57 4.16 7.66 4.51
CA MET A 57 5.34 7.20 3.79
C MET A 57 6.36 8.33 3.74
N HIS A 58 7.63 7.99 3.87
CA HIS A 58 8.73 8.97 3.78
C HIS A 58 8.53 10.18 4.73
N GLY A 59 7.99 9.91 5.92
CA GLY A 59 7.70 10.94 6.94
C GLY A 59 6.49 11.83 6.65
N THR A 60 5.83 11.70 5.50
CA THR A 60 4.64 12.48 5.12
C THR A 60 3.38 11.66 5.33
N THR A 61 2.36 12.26 5.94
CA THR A 61 1.06 11.62 6.19
C THR A 61 -0.04 12.24 5.35
N ASN A 62 -0.69 11.43 4.52
CA ASN A 62 -1.83 11.83 3.69
C ASN A 62 -3.04 10.93 3.94
N LYS A 63 -4.24 11.47 3.66
CA LYS A 63 -5.48 10.70 3.71
C LYS A 63 -5.66 9.96 2.39
N GLU A 64 -5.70 8.63 2.47
CA GLU A 64 -5.85 7.76 1.30
C GLU A 64 -7.09 6.88 1.41
N VAL A 65 -7.60 6.48 0.25
CA VAL A 65 -8.72 5.54 0.14
C VAL A 65 -8.23 4.29 -0.58
N PHE A 66 -8.45 3.14 0.04
CA PHE A 66 -8.21 1.83 -0.55
C PHE A 66 -9.53 1.19 -0.94
N ASP A 67 -9.61 0.73 -2.19
CA ASP A 67 -10.65 -0.19 -2.62
C ASP A 67 -10.30 -1.60 -2.14
N VAL A 68 -11.15 -2.18 -1.31
CA VAL A 68 -10.93 -3.48 -0.70
C VAL A 68 -11.90 -4.49 -1.26
N GLN A 69 -11.37 -5.65 -1.67
CA GLN A 69 -12.13 -6.86 -1.92
C GLN A 69 -11.65 -7.93 -0.95
N GLY A 70 -12.56 -8.52 -0.18
CA GLY A 70 -12.19 -9.54 0.78
C GLY A 70 -13.34 -10.46 1.14
N LYS A 71 -13.01 -11.56 1.82
CA LYS A 71 -13.98 -12.51 2.37
C LYS A 71 -13.48 -13.06 3.69
N VAL A 72 -14.40 -13.57 4.48
CA VAL A 72 -14.11 -14.32 5.70
C VAL A 72 -14.54 -15.76 5.47
N VAL A 73 -13.69 -16.71 5.82
CA VAL A 73 -13.98 -18.15 5.82
C VAL A 73 -13.59 -18.71 7.19
N GLY A 74 -14.59 -19.09 7.99
CA GLY A 74 -14.42 -19.41 9.40
C GLY A 74 -13.82 -18.23 10.17
N ASN A 75 -12.62 -18.41 10.70
CA ASN A 75 -11.87 -17.38 11.43
C ASN A 75 -10.81 -16.68 10.57
N THR A 76 -10.74 -16.98 9.26
CA THR A 76 -9.72 -16.46 8.37
C THR A 76 -10.29 -15.40 7.44
N ILE A 77 -9.66 -14.22 7.44
CA ILE A 77 -9.93 -13.13 6.52
C ILE A 77 -8.89 -13.19 5.41
N THR A 78 -9.33 -13.12 4.16
CA THR A 78 -8.45 -12.95 2.99
C THR A 78 -8.93 -11.79 2.15
N GLY A 79 -8.01 -11.03 1.57
CA GLY A 79 -8.40 -9.96 0.66
C GLY A 79 -7.25 -9.27 -0.05
N THR A 80 -7.65 -8.36 -0.93
CA THR A 80 -6.78 -7.44 -1.65
C THR A 80 -7.28 -6.02 -1.40
N ALA A 81 -6.37 -5.11 -1.09
CA ALA A 81 -6.65 -3.68 -1.00
C ALA A 81 -5.77 -2.94 -2.01
N THR A 82 -6.37 -2.06 -2.81
CA THR A 82 -5.65 -1.27 -3.81
C THR A 82 -5.89 0.21 -3.64
N SER A 83 -4.84 1.01 -3.81
CA SER A 83 -4.96 2.47 -3.90
C SER A 83 -3.98 3.00 -4.94
N THR A 84 -4.32 4.14 -5.53
CA THR A 84 -3.47 4.84 -6.50
C THR A 84 -3.02 6.15 -5.88
N ILE A 85 -1.71 6.35 -5.82
CA ILE A 85 -1.11 7.53 -5.22
C ILE A 85 -0.11 8.19 -6.18
N TYR A 86 0.38 9.36 -5.82
CA TYR A 86 1.55 9.96 -6.44
C TYR A 86 2.73 9.96 -5.46
N MET A 87 3.91 9.55 -5.91
CA MET A 87 5.13 9.53 -5.08
C MET A 87 5.43 10.92 -4.52
N THR A 88 5.23 11.96 -5.33
CA THR A 88 5.46 13.36 -4.94
C THR A 88 4.58 13.83 -3.80
N ASP A 89 3.39 13.26 -3.61
CA ASP A 89 2.50 13.63 -2.49
C ASP A 89 3.11 13.25 -1.14
N PHE A 90 4.08 12.32 -1.15
CA PHE A 90 4.80 11.84 0.02
C PHE A 90 6.24 12.38 0.09
N GLY A 91 6.63 13.33 -0.78
CA GLY A 91 8.00 13.85 -0.84
C GLY A 91 9.00 12.90 -1.50
N ILE A 92 8.51 11.86 -2.17
CA ILE A 92 9.34 10.88 -2.86
C ILE A 92 9.47 11.32 -4.33
N GLU A 93 10.70 11.61 -4.77
CA GLU A 93 10.95 11.89 -6.17
C GLU A 93 10.92 10.59 -7.00
N PRO A 94 10.19 10.55 -8.13
CA PRO A 94 10.22 9.40 -9.02
C PRO A 94 11.65 9.12 -9.50
N PRO A 95 12.11 7.85 -9.45
CA PRO A 95 13.48 7.53 -9.81
C PRO A 95 13.76 7.88 -11.28
N ASN A 96 14.88 8.56 -11.51
CA ASN A 96 15.37 8.91 -12.84
C ASN A 96 16.37 7.84 -13.32
N LEU A 97 16.00 7.09 -14.36
CA LEU A 97 16.83 6.04 -14.93
C LEU A 97 17.83 6.63 -15.94
N ALA A 98 18.81 7.37 -15.40
CA ALA A 98 19.99 7.85 -16.12
C ALA A 98 19.68 8.48 -17.50
N HIS A 99 18.71 9.39 -17.56
CA HIS A 99 18.30 10.14 -18.77
C HIS A 99 17.61 9.32 -19.89
N ILE A 100 17.31 8.04 -19.67
CA ILE A 100 16.60 7.19 -20.65
C ILE A 100 15.08 7.28 -20.44
N ALA A 101 14.64 7.30 -19.18
CA ALA A 101 13.23 7.45 -18.81
C ALA A 101 13.10 7.92 -17.36
N ILE A 102 12.03 8.68 -17.09
CA ILE A 102 11.58 8.99 -15.73
C ILE A 102 10.46 8.02 -15.39
N ALA A 103 10.52 7.37 -14.22
CA ALA A 103 9.43 6.52 -13.75
C ALA A 103 8.14 7.34 -13.59
N GLN A 104 6.98 6.70 -13.81
CA GLN A 104 5.72 7.39 -13.61
C GLN A 104 5.55 7.76 -12.13
N ASN A 105 5.20 9.01 -11.87
CA ASN A 105 4.92 9.50 -10.52
C ASN A 105 3.71 8.78 -9.89
N LYS A 106 2.73 8.43 -10.74
CA LYS A 106 1.55 7.68 -10.34
C LYS A 106 1.92 6.22 -10.10
N VAL A 107 1.64 5.72 -8.91
CA VAL A 107 1.88 4.31 -8.53
C VAL A 107 0.63 3.68 -7.93
N VAL A 108 0.49 2.37 -8.13
CA VAL A 108 -0.58 1.58 -7.52
C VAL A 108 0.01 0.79 -6.37
N ILE A 109 -0.53 0.98 -5.17
CA ILE A 109 -0.26 0.14 -4.01
C ILE A 109 -1.27 -1.00 -4.04
N THR A 110 -0.78 -2.24 -3.99
CA THR A 110 -1.59 -3.44 -3.83
C THR A 110 -1.14 -4.18 -2.58
N LEU A 111 -2.03 -4.33 -1.61
CA LEU A 111 -1.84 -5.17 -0.44
C LEU A 111 -2.65 -6.45 -0.62
N THR A 112 -2.00 -7.60 -0.53
CA THR A 112 -2.68 -8.90 -0.41
C THR A 112 -2.49 -9.40 1.01
N PHE A 113 -3.56 -9.80 1.68
CA PHE A 113 -3.50 -10.15 3.10
C PHE A 113 -4.30 -11.41 3.42
N THR A 114 -3.78 -12.13 4.40
CA THR A 114 -4.45 -13.23 5.11
C THR A 114 -4.27 -12.97 6.59
N ALA A 115 -5.37 -12.92 7.34
CA ALA A 115 -5.36 -12.73 8.79
C ALA A 115 -6.29 -13.75 9.44
N THR A 116 -5.95 -14.20 10.64
CA THR A 116 -6.80 -15.10 11.43
C THR A 116 -7.21 -14.38 12.71
N ALA A 117 -8.48 -14.50 13.09
CA ALA A 117 -8.93 -14.00 14.38
C ALA A 117 -8.10 -14.68 15.49
N ALA A 118 -7.59 -13.86 16.42
CA ALA A 118 -6.82 -14.31 17.58
C ALA A 118 -7.71 -15.03 18.60
#